data_AF-A0A8H4W651-F1
#
_entry.id   AF-A0A8H4W651-F1
#
_cell.length_a   1.000
_cell.length_b   1.000
_cell.length_c   1.000
_cell.angle_alpha   90.00
_cell.angle_beta   90.00
_cell.angle_gamma   90.00
#
_symmetry.space_group_name_H-M   'P 1'
#
loop_
_entity.id
_entity.type
_entity.pdbx_description
1 polymer ?
#
loop_
_entity_poly.entity_id
_entity_poly.type
_entity_poly.pdbx_seq_one_letter_code
_entity_poly.pdbx_strand_id
1 'polypeptide(L)'
;MTSLLYASIPDLAGYLIKANSEGQPGPLTYNRTLSSGANLFARSLSPYGGIVMFRAFVYNQHLSESDWKADRANAAVEFFKELDGLFDDNVIVQIKYGPIDFQVREPVSPLFSHLRKTNAAVELQVSQEYLGQQCHLVYLAPMWKETLSFDLKVEDKESKVSDIISGHRFNRPLGGSAAVVNVGTNTSWLGSHLALSNLYAYGQLAWNPSLSPESILQDWISLTFSSDPEVISIITSLSLQSWPVYESYTGNLGMQTLTDILYTHFGPNPASMDNNGWGQWTRADSFSIGMDRTLSNGTGFSSQYPPSISAMYENITTTPEELLLWFHHVPYRHLLPSSGKTIIQHIYDEHYSGAETAQTFPKRFSKLEGKVDTQRFEEIMYRLTYQAGHAIVWRDVVANFYHNLSGIPDSQGRVGNHPWRVEAESMTLDGYQTVLPDRPEMASNSSAIITTSPSLPGTATTTLTFPSGVYDIAVGFFDLESGRANYTLSLNNKTVGNWIGNSEDFLGKAGSTHLDGHSATRVTFKGIEIEKGDVLRLVGRPDGGERAPVDYVVFLPTGGEAVVD
;
A
#
# COMPACT_ATOMS: atom_id res chain seq x y z
N MET A 1 36.65 15.87 -10.54
CA MET A 1 35.24 15.62 -10.93
C MET A 1 34.35 16.77 -10.46
N THR A 2 34.20 17.02 -9.15
CA THR A 2 33.34 18.12 -8.63
C THR A 2 33.61 19.48 -9.27
N SER A 3 34.88 19.87 -9.42
CA SER A 3 35.24 21.14 -10.09
C SER A 3 34.76 21.24 -11.54
N LEU A 4 34.73 20.12 -12.28
CA LEU A 4 34.23 20.08 -13.67
C LEU A 4 32.70 20.19 -13.71
N LEU A 5 32.01 19.63 -12.72
CA LEU A 5 30.57 19.79 -12.57
C LEU A 5 30.21 21.25 -12.30
N TYR A 6 30.88 21.91 -11.35
CA TYR A 6 30.64 23.34 -11.07
C TYR A 6 31.09 24.27 -12.19
N ALA A 7 32.10 23.91 -12.98
CA ALA A 7 32.42 24.66 -14.19
C ALA A 7 31.29 24.62 -15.23
N SER A 8 30.47 23.55 -15.23
CA SER A 8 29.36 23.35 -16.16
C SER A 8 28.03 23.85 -15.60
N ILE A 9 27.81 23.70 -14.28
CA ILE A 9 26.60 24.05 -13.54
C ILE A 9 27.05 24.81 -12.28
N PRO A 10 27.31 26.13 -12.37
CA PRO A 10 27.91 26.90 -11.27
C PRO A 10 27.08 26.95 -9.98
N ASP A 11 25.78 26.72 -10.08
CA ASP A 11 24.79 26.71 -9.00
C ASP A 11 24.32 25.29 -8.64
N LEU A 12 25.09 24.25 -9.01
CA LEU A 12 24.80 22.87 -8.63
C LEU A 12 24.61 22.77 -7.10
N ALA A 13 23.43 22.27 -6.69
CA ALA A 13 23.06 22.19 -5.28
C ALA A 13 23.90 21.18 -4.48
N GLY A 14 24.30 20.07 -5.10
CA GLY A 14 25.15 19.05 -4.47
C GLY A 14 24.79 17.63 -4.84
N TYR A 15 24.91 16.69 -3.88
CA TYR A 15 24.77 15.26 -4.12
C TYR A 15 23.73 14.59 -3.21
N LEU A 16 23.03 13.59 -3.74
CA LEU A 16 22.22 12.62 -2.99
C LEU A 16 22.95 11.28 -2.96
N ILE A 17 23.04 10.66 -1.78
CA ILE A 17 23.82 9.42 -1.58
C ILE A 17 22.97 8.36 -0.89
N LYS A 18 22.79 7.22 -1.57
CA LYS A 18 22.42 5.91 -0.96
C LYS A 18 23.69 5.07 -0.90
N ALA A 19 24.09 4.63 0.29
CA ALA A 19 25.33 3.87 0.49
C ALA A 19 25.13 2.74 1.52
N ASN A 20 25.82 1.61 1.31
CA ASN A 20 25.74 0.41 2.16
C ASN A 20 24.31 -0.09 2.43
N SER A 21 23.45 -0.03 1.43
CA SER A 21 22.04 -0.42 1.52
C SER A 21 21.64 -1.09 0.20
N GLU A 22 21.00 -2.26 0.28
CA GLU A 22 20.51 -3.01 -0.90
C GLU A 22 21.57 -3.26 -1.97
N GLY A 23 22.72 -3.78 -1.54
CA GLY A 23 23.85 -4.07 -2.43
C GLY A 23 24.62 -2.85 -2.94
N GLN A 24 24.17 -1.62 -2.64
CA GLN A 24 24.91 -0.42 -3.01
C GLN A 24 26.23 -0.32 -2.23
N PRO A 25 27.34 0.02 -2.90
CA PRO A 25 28.63 0.18 -2.23
C PRO A 25 28.58 1.33 -1.22
N GLY A 26 29.54 1.37 -0.30
CA GLY A 26 29.61 2.47 0.65
C GLY A 26 30.78 2.37 1.63
N PRO A 27 30.94 3.36 2.51
CA PRO A 27 32.08 3.47 3.42
C PRO A 27 32.28 2.26 4.34
N LEU A 28 31.23 1.57 4.78
CA LEU A 28 31.35 0.41 5.67
C LEU A 28 32.17 -0.73 5.03
N THR A 29 32.07 -0.89 3.71
CA THR A 29 32.86 -1.87 2.93
C THR A 29 34.36 -1.64 3.05
N TYR A 30 34.77 -0.40 3.30
CA TYR A 30 36.17 0.02 3.44
C TYR A 30 36.56 0.26 4.91
N ASN A 31 35.79 -0.27 5.85
CA ASN A 31 35.99 -0.07 7.29
C ASN A 31 36.05 1.43 7.67
N ARG A 32 35.12 2.22 7.10
CA ARG A 32 34.91 3.65 7.39
C ARG A 32 33.49 3.86 7.89
N THR A 33 33.29 4.89 8.73
CA THR A 33 31.96 5.26 9.20
C THR A 33 31.12 5.90 8.08
N LEU A 34 29.80 5.90 8.23
CA LEU A 34 28.88 6.61 7.33
C LEU A 34 29.21 8.11 7.28
N SER A 35 29.55 8.72 8.42
CA SER A 35 30.01 10.12 8.50
C SER A 35 31.29 10.36 7.73
N SER A 36 32.28 9.46 7.79
CA SER A 36 33.51 9.58 7.01
C SER A 36 33.23 9.56 5.49
N GLY A 37 32.29 8.69 5.07
CA GLY A 37 31.85 8.63 3.68
C GLY A 37 31.14 9.90 3.22
N ALA A 38 30.20 10.41 4.02
CA ALA A 38 29.49 11.65 3.74
C ALA A 38 30.44 12.85 3.67
N ASN A 39 31.31 13.01 4.67
CA ASN A 39 32.22 14.16 4.79
C ASN A 39 33.25 14.20 3.65
N LEU A 40 33.63 13.06 3.07
CA LEU A 40 34.49 13.02 1.87
C LEU A 40 33.86 13.81 0.70
N PHE A 41 32.57 13.60 0.45
CA PHE A 41 31.85 14.34 -0.59
C PHE A 41 31.56 15.77 -0.16
N ALA A 42 31.19 15.98 1.10
CA ALA A 42 30.88 17.30 1.67
C ALA A 42 32.05 18.28 1.54
N ARG A 43 33.27 17.83 1.86
CA ARG A 43 34.51 18.63 1.71
C ARG A 43 34.82 18.97 0.26
N SER A 44 34.47 18.08 -0.67
CA SER A 44 34.66 18.34 -2.10
C SER A 44 33.69 19.40 -2.64
N LEU A 45 32.49 19.51 -2.06
CA LEU A 45 31.46 20.49 -2.40
C LEU A 45 31.64 21.84 -1.69
N SER A 46 32.29 21.83 -0.51
CA SER A 46 32.44 23.00 0.37
C SER A 46 32.95 24.28 -0.33
N PRO A 47 33.96 24.25 -1.22
CA PRO A 47 34.42 25.45 -1.93
C PRO A 47 33.37 26.12 -2.83
N TYR A 48 32.29 25.41 -3.14
CA TYR A 48 31.23 25.85 -4.05
C TYR A 48 29.88 26.08 -3.32
N GLY A 49 29.82 25.86 -2.02
CA GLY A 49 28.59 26.00 -1.23
C GLY A 49 27.58 24.85 -1.39
N GLY A 50 27.97 23.74 -2.02
CA GLY A 50 27.09 22.58 -2.21
C GLY A 50 26.88 21.75 -0.95
N ILE A 51 25.79 20.98 -0.92
CA ILE A 51 25.37 20.12 0.20
C ILE A 51 25.37 18.63 -0.14
N VAL A 52 25.44 17.77 0.88
CA VAL A 52 25.24 16.32 0.74
C VAL A 52 23.96 15.91 1.45
N MET A 53 23.01 15.35 0.68
CA MET A 53 21.86 14.61 1.23
C MET A 53 22.28 13.13 1.38
N PHE A 54 22.56 12.69 2.60
CA PHE A 54 23.00 11.32 2.88
C PHE A 54 21.85 10.51 3.46
N ARG A 55 21.36 9.50 2.72
CA ARG A 55 20.17 8.73 3.13
C ARG A 55 20.48 7.84 4.33
N ALA A 56 19.61 7.89 5.33
CA ALA A 56 19.62 7.02 6.51
C ALA A 56 18.92 5.67 6.30
N PHE A 57 18.52 5.37 5.07
CA PHE A 57 17.93 4.08 4.69
C PHE A 57 19.02 3.02 4.58
N VAL A 58 19.51 2.55 5.72
CA VAL A 58 20.59 1.56 5.89
C VAL A 58 20.12 0.51 6.89
N TYR A 59 20.16 -0.76 6.50
CA TYR A 59 19.76 -1.88 7.33
C TYR A 59 20.42 -3.18 6.84
N ASN A 60 20.37 -4.23 7.67
CA ASN A 60 20.76 -5.57 7.27
C ASN A 60 19.58 -6.26 6.56
N GLN A 61 19.74 -6.64 5.29
CA GLN A 61 18.73 -7.35 4.50
C GLN A 61 18.85 -8.88 4.56
N HIS A 62 19.69 -9.38 5.47
CA HIS A 62 19.94 -10.80 5.71
C HIS A 62 19.68 -11.13 7.19
N LEU A 63 18.63 -10.55 7.77
CA LEU A 63 18.24 -10.87 9.15
C LEU A 63 17.73 -12.32 9.23
N SER A 64 17.89 -12.94 10.40
CA SER A 64 17.34 -14.27 10.67
C SER A 64 16.06 -14.13 11.48
N GLU A 65 14.93 -14.55 10.94
CA GLU A 65 13.67 -14.49 11.67
C GLU A 65 13.68 -15.35 12.93
N SER A 66 14.45 -16.45 12.94
CA SER A 66 14.65 -17.27 14.14
C SER A 66 15.30 -16.51 15.31
N ASP A 67 15.99 -15.40 15.05
CA ASP A 67 16.47 -14.48 16.08
C ASP A 67 15.36 -13.50 16.45
N TRP A 68 14.75 -13.73 17.62
CA TRP A 68 13.66 -12.90 18.14
C TRP A 68 14.09 -11.50 18.58
N LYS A 69 15.39 -11.20 18.61
CA LYS A 69 15.92 -9.85 18.86
C LYS A 69 16.33 -9.12 17.57
N ALA A 70 16.38 -9.80 16.44
CA ALA A 70 16.61 -9.17 15.15
C ALA A 70 15.41 -8.28 14.77
N ASP A 71 15.68 -7.01 14.46
CA ASP A 71 14.64 -6.05 14.06
C ASP A 71 15.21 -5.00 13.10
N ARG A 72 14.65 -4.96 11.89
CA ARG A 72 15.02 -3.94 10.90
C ARG A 72 14.67 -2.53 11.40
N ALA A 73 13.62 -2.36 12.20
CA ALA A 73 13.20 -1.05 12.67
C ALA A 73 14.26 -0.37 13.56
N ASN A 74 15.12 -1.14 14.23
CA ASN A 74 16.22 -0.61 15.04
C ASN A 74 17.36 0.01 14.21
N ALA A 75 17.51 -0.40 12.95
CA ALA A 75 18.75 -0.24 12.20
C ALA A 75 19.16 1.24 12.02
N ALA A 76 18.23 2.12 11.64
CA ALA A 76 18.55 3.51 11.36
C ALA A 76 19.16 4.22 12.59
N VAL A 77 18.64 3.95 13.80
CA VAL A 77 19.20 4.50 15.04
C VAL A 77 20.55 3.86 15.36
N GLU A 78 20.67 2.54 15.23
CA GLU A 78 21.93 1.83 15.50
C GLU A 78 23.08 2.31 14.61
N PHE A 79 22.83 2.56 13.33
CA PHE A 79 23.85 3.01 12.39
C PHE A 79 24.24 4.48 12.56
N PHE A 80 23.34 5.34 13.06
CA PHE A 80 23.55 6.80 13.00
C PHE A 80 23.66 7.48 14.37
N LYS A 81 23.14 6.93 15.47
CA LYS A 81 23.10 7.64 16.76
C LYS A 81 24.49 8.05 17.28
N GLU A 82 25.48 7.16 17.14
CA GLU A 82 26.87 7.41 17.59
C GLU A 82 27.63 8.34 16.63
N LEU A 83 27.01 8.71 15.50
CA LEU A 83 27.59 9.61 14.50
C LEU A 83 27.08 11.05 14.65
N ASP A 84 26.19 11.33 15.61
CA ASP A 84 25.66 12.68 15.81
C ASP A 84 26.79 13.68 16.15
N GLY A 85 26.90 14.74 15.34
CA GLY A 85 27.95 15.75 15.45
C GLY A 85 29.29 15.36 14.81
N LEU A 86 29.37 14.20 14.13
CA LEU A 86 30.56 13.79 13.36
C LEU A 86 30.43 14.10 11.86
N PHE A 87 29.27 14.58 11.42
CA PHE A 87 29.05 15.01 10.04
C PHE A 87 29.49 16.47 9.86
N ASP A 88 30.06 16.80 8.70
CA ASP A 88 30.43 18.18 8.37
C ASP A 88 29.16 19.05 8.16
N ASP A 89 29.25 20.36 8.41
CA ASP A 89 28.08 21.27 8.48
C ASP A 89 27.20 21.32 7.21
N ASN A 90 27.75 20.96 6.04
CA ASN A 90 27.02 20.89 4.77
C ASN A 90 26.50 19.47 4.43
N VAL A 91 26.47 18.55 5.39
CA VAL A 91 25.79 17.26 5.29
C VAL A 91 24.42 17.33 5.96
N ILE A 92 23.42 16.76 5.31
CA ILE A 92 22.07 16.55 5.81
C ILE A 92 21.76 15.06 5.77
N VAL A 93 21.42 14.48 6.92
CA VAL A 93 20.96 13.08 7.01
C VAL A 93 19.49 13.02 6.61
N GLN A 94 19.19 12.38 5.48
CA GLN A 94 17.85 12.24 4.92
C GLN A 94 17.18 10.96 5.44
N ILE A 95 16.10 11.08 6.19
CA ILE A 95 15.47 9.99 6.97
C ILE A 95 14.04 9.77 6.46
N LYS A 96 13.66 8.53 6.10
CA LYS A 96 12.26 8.20 5.80
C LYS A 96 11.33 8.54 6.97
N TYR A 97 10.05 8.80 6.70
CA TYR A 97 9.10 9.15 7.77
C TYR A 97 9.00 8.10 8.87
N GLY A 98 9.11 6.81 8.50
CA GLY A 98 9.15 5.67 9.41
C GLY A 98 10.44 4.86 9.29
N PRO A 99 10.67 3.90 10.19
CA PRO A 99 11.93 3.15 10.29
C PRO A 99 12.03 1.94 9.33
N ILE A 100 10.97 1.59 8.59
CA ILE A 100 10.96 0.46 7.66
C ILE A 100 11.07 0.92 6.21
N ASP A 101 9.96 1.24 5.56
CA ASP A 101 9.92 1.44 4.10
C ASP A 101 8.56 1.94 3.59
N PHE A 102 8.18 3.17 3.93
CA PHE A 102 7.02 3.84 3.33
C PHE A 102 5.70 3.03 3.35
N GLN A 103 5.50 2.21 4.38
CA GLN A 103 4.31 1.36 4.50
C GLN A 103 3.05 2.18 4.78
N VAL A 104 1.88 1.57 4.57
CA VAL A 104 0.57 2.24 4.74
C VAL A 104 0.41 2.98 6.08
N ARG A 105 1.04 2.46 7.13
CA ARG A 105 1.26 3.17 8.39
C ARG A 105 2.56 2.69 9.04
N GLU A 106 3.35 3.63 9.53
CA GLU A 106 4.52 3.39 10.37
C GLU A 106 4.55 4.42 11.51
N PRO A 107 5.13 4.09 12.68
CA PRO A 107 5.45 5.13 13.64
C PRO A 107 6.55 6.04 13.07
N VAL A 108 6.62 7.27 13.59
CA VAL A 108 7.67 8.21 13.21
C VAL A 108 9.06 7.65 13.52
N SER A 109 10.00 7.77 12.58
CA SER A 109 11.37 7.28 12.77
C SER A 109 12.01 7.87 14.04
N PRO A 110 12.45 7.04 15.01
CA PRO A 110 13.03 7.55 16.25
C PRO A 110 14.35 8.29 16.01
N LEU A 111 15.02 8.07 14.86
CA LEU A 111 16.28 8.74 14.51
C LEU A 111 16.18 10.27 14.52
N PHE A 112 15.00 10.84 14.27
CA PHE A 112 14.77 12.29 14.41
C PHE A 112 15.06 12.82 15.83
N SER A 113 14.95 11.98 16.86
CA SER A 113 15.24 12.34 18.26
C SER A 113 16.71 12.18 18.68
N HIS A 114 17.50 11.47 17.87
CA HIS A 114 18.92 11.16 18.15
C HIS A 114 19.89 12.13 17.47
N LEU A 115 19.55 12.67 16.30
CA LEU A 115 20.41 13.60 15.56
C LEU A 115 20.24 15.05 16.03
N ARG A 116 20.84 15.40 17.17
CA ARG A 116 20.72 16.74 17.78
C ARG A 116 21.77 17.73 17.27
N LYS A 117 22.92 17.25 16.82
CA LYS A 117 24.06 18.06 16.33
C LYS A 117 24.31 17.90 14.83
N THR A 118 23.46 17.14 14.14
CA THR A 118 23.59 16.82 12.71
C THR A 118 22.36 17.31 11.98
N ASN A 119 22.50 18.01 10.84
CA ASN A 119 21.34 18.42 10.04
C ASN A 119 20.55 17.19 9.58
N ALA A 120 19.21 17.31 9.54
CA ALA A 120 18.36 16.22 9.09
C ALA A 120 17.21 16.72 8.22
N ALA A 121 16.76 15.87 7.31
CA ALA A 121 15.59 16.08 6.47
C ALA A 121 14.69 14.85 6.50
N VAL A 122 13.38 15.05 6.31
CA VAL A 122 12.45 13.93 6.10
C VAL A 122 12.40 13.53 4.63
N GLU A 123 12.37 12.24 4.36
CA GLU A 123 12.06 11.65 3.06
C GLU A 123 10.64 11.11 3.09
N LEU A 124 9.80 11.59 2.16
CA LEU A 124 8.43 11.14 1.93
C LEU A 124 8.33 10.40 0.59
N GLN A 125 7.26 9.64 0.39
CA GLN A 125 7.00 8.95 -0.87
C GLN A 125 5.69 9.45 -1.47
N VAL A 126 5.77 10.18 -2.58
CA VAL A 126 4.60 10.61 -3.37
C VAL A 126 4.19 9.50 -4.33
N SER A 127 5.18 8.80 -4.91
CA SER A 127 4.95 7.54 -5.61
C SER A 127 4.36 6.52 -4.65
N GLN A 128 3.31 5.82 -5.05
CA GLN A 128 2.53 4.94 -4.20
C GLN A 128 3.04 3.49 -4.26
N GLU A 129 4.33 3.25 -4.03
CA GLU A 129 4.94 1.91 -4.13
C GLU A 129 4.16 0.86 -3.32
N TYR A 130 3.96 1.11 -2.03
CA TYR A 130 3.18 0.28 -1.11
C TYR A 130 1.73 0.77 -0.95
N LEU A 131 1.29 1.70 -1.78
CA LEU A 131 0.00 2.39 -1.63
C LEU A 131 -0.84 2.23 -2.89
N GLY A 132 -0.73 1.07 -3.53
CA GLY A 132 -1.52 0.67 -4.69
C GLY A 132 -1.05 1.22 -6.02
N GLN A 133 0.21 1.68 -6.13
CA GLN A 133 0.92 2.04 -7.37
C GLN A 133 0.13 2.97 -8.30
N GLN A 134 -0.52 3.98 -7.73
CA GLN A 134 -1.44 4.90 -8.42
C GLN A 134 -2.65 4.24 -9.12
N CYS A 135 -2.82 2.92 -8.97
CA CYS A 135 -4.02 2.18 -9.36
C CYS A 135 -5.15 2.38 -8.35
N HIS A 136 -4.78 2.63 -7.09
CA HIS A 136 -5.69 2.97 -6.00
C HIS A 136 -5.62 4.48 -5.73
N LEU A 137 -6.77 5.10 -5.49
CA LEU A 137 -6.82 6.43 -4.89
C LEU A 137 -6.32 6.32 -3.45
N VAL A 138 -5.23 7.02 -3.14
CA VAL A 138 -4.69 7.22 -1.79
C VAL A 138 -4.14 8.64 -1.69
N TYR A 139 -4.84 9.52 -0.98
CA TYR A 139 -4.39 10.88 -0.70
C TYR A 139 -3.53 10.88 0.57
N LEU A 140 -2.26 11.26 0.43
CA LEU A 140 -1.20 11.02 1.41
C LEU A 140 -0.98 12.17 2.40
N ALA A 141 -1.53 13.35 2.11
CA ALA A 141 -1.34 14.52 2.95
C ALA A 141 -1.80 14.32 4.41
N PRO A 142 -2.89 13.60 4.73
CA PRO A 142 -3.24 13.26 6.11
C PRO A 142 -2.14 12.46 6.83
N MET A 143 -1.60 11.41 6.21
CA MET A 143 -0.51 10.60 6.77
C MET A 143 0.76 11.44 7.01
N TRP A 144 1.15 12.27 6.05
CA TRP A 144 2.30 13.16 6.21
C TRP A 144 2.04 14.21 7.29
N LYS A 145 0.81 14.70 7.42
CA LYS A 145 0.44 15.64 8.48
C LYS A 145 0.58 15.00 9.86
N GLU A 146 0.15 13.76 10.03
CA GLU A 146 0.35 13.00 11.28
C GLU A 146 1.84 12.88 11.60
N THR A 147 2.67 12.50 10.62
CA THR A 147 4.13 12.41 10.80
C THR A 147 4.74 13.76 11.17
N LEU A 148 4.50 14.81 10.37
CA LEU A 148 5.13 16.13 10.54
C LEU A 148 4.71 16.84 11.82
N SER A 149 3.52 16.51 12.34
CA SER A 149 2.95 17.07 13.57
C SER A 149 3.26 16.23 14.81
N PHE A 150 3.78 15.01 14.65
CA PHE A 150 4.10 14.14 15.77
C PHE A 150 5.18 14.77 16.66
N ASP A 151 4.87 14.90 17.94
CA ASP A 151 5.76 15.49 18.94
C ASP A 151 6.59 14.39 19.62
N LEU A 152 7.88 14.33 19.31
CA LEU A 152 8.79 13.34 19.87
C LEU A 152 9.13 13.60 21.34
N LYS A 153 8.80 14.78 21.91
CA LYS A 153 9.08 15.14 23.31
C LYS A 153 10.55 14.97 23.71
N VAL A 154 11.49 15.34 22.84
CA VAL A 154 12.92 15.25 23.13
C VAL A 154 13.27 16.15 24.32
N GLU A 155 13.85 15.57 25.37
CA GLU A 155 14.15 16.25 26.65
C GLU A 155 12.91 16.86 27.31
N ASP A 156 11.75 16.19 27.19
CA ASP A 156 10.44 16.61 27.72
C ASP A 156 9.96 17.98 27.18
N LYS A 157 10.50 18.41 26.04
CA LYS A 157 10.12 19.64 25.34
C LYS A 157 9.42 19.32 24.02
N GLU A 158 8.48 20.18 23.62
CA GLU A 158 7.84 20.09 22.30
C GLU A 158 8.91 20.00 21.21
N SER A 159 8.81 18.94 20.40
CA SER A 159 9.78 18.53 19.39
C SER A 159 9.04 17.91 18.22
N LYS A 160 8.16 18.69 17.58
CA LYS A 160 7.45 18.23 16.37
C LYS A 160 8.46 17.87 15.30
N VAL A 161 8.18 16.83 14.51
CA VAL A 161 9.04 16.44 13.39
C VAL A 161 9.31 17.62 12.46
N SER A 162 8.31 18.46 12.18
CA SER A 162 8.44 19.70 11.42
C SER A 162 9.45 20.71 12.03
N ASP A 163 9.45 20.89 13.35
CA ASP A 163 10.41 21.76 14.05
C ASP A 163 11.82 21.16 14.07
N ILE A 164 11.92 19.83 14.11
CA ILE A 164 13.18 19.13 13.97
C ILE A 164 13.73 19.35 12.56
N ILE A 165 13.03 18.92 11.52
CA ILE A 165 13.55 18.95 10.14
C ILE A 165 13.76 20.35 9.59
N SER A 166 13.12 21.39 10.14
CA SER A 166 13.41 22.79 9.79
C SER A 166 14.70 23.33 10.44
N GLY A 167 15.29 22.56 11.36
CA GLY A 167 16.45 22.97 12.15
C GLY A 167 16.11 23.75 13.41
N HIS A 168 14.88 24.25 13.55
CA HIS A 168 14.46 25.13 14.65
C HIS A 168 14.64 24.48 16.04
N ARG A 169 14.22 23.22 16.21
CA ARG A 169 14.27 22.54 17.53
C ARG A 169 15.68 22.39 18.09
N PHE A 170 16.69 22.23 17.23
CA PHE A 170 18.08 21.95 17.64
C PHE A 170 19.09 23.00 17.16
N ASN A 171 18.62 24.15 16.65
CA ASN A 171 19.44 25.24 16.11
C ASN A 171 20.46 24.75 15.05
N ARG A 172 19.98 23.93 14.11
CA ARG A 172 20.79 23.39 13.02
C ARG A 172 20.74 24.33 11.81
N PRO A 173 21.88 24.57 11.12
CA PRO A 173 21.93 25.52 10.01
C PRO A 173 21.17 25.06 8.77
N LEU A 174 21.03 23.73 8.58
CA LEU A 174 20.32 23.14 7.45
C LEU A 174 19.26 22.14 7.92
N GLY A 175 18.30 21.91 7.05
CA GLY A 175 17.22 20.97 7.22
C GLY A 175 16.36 20.93 5.97
N GLY A 176 15.27 20.16 5.99
CA GLY A 176 14.27 20.22 4.94
C GLY A 176 13.49 18.93 4.75
N SER A 177 13.00 18.76 3.53
CA SER A 177 12.23 17.59 3.12
C SER A 177 12.57 17.21 1.68
N ALA A 178 12.58 15.92 1.39
CA ALA A 178 12.66 15.35 0.06
C ALA A 178 11.45 14.44 -0.16
N ALA A 179 11.00 14.30 -1.40
CA ALA A 179 10.00 13.31 -1.78
C ALA A 179 10.44 12.48 -2.98
N VAL A 180 10.15 11.19 -2.93
CA VAL A 180 10.24 10.28 -4.07
C VAL A 180 8.95 10.44 -4.89
N VAL A 181 9.04 11.19 -5.99
CA VAL A 181 7.87 11.55 -6.81
C VAL A 181 7.58 10.54 -7.92
N ASN A 182 8.62 10.15 -8.67
CA ASN A 182 8.51 9.22 -9.81
C ASN A 182 7.49 9.62 -10.89
N VAL A 183 7.45 10.90 -11.27
CA VAL A 183 6.76 11.29 -12.51
C VAL A 183 7.40 10.59 -13.72
N GLY A 184 6.58 10.20 -14.68
CA GLY A 184 7.00 9.57 -15.93
C GLY A 184 6.49 10.30 -17.17
N THR A 185 6.58 9.64 -18.31
CA THR A 185 6.15 10.17 -19.62
C THR A 185 4.65 10.05 -19.89
N ASN A 186 3.89 9.46 -18.96
CA ASN A 186 2.43 9.40 -19.04
C ASN A 186 1.87 10.84 -19.08
N THR A 187 0.78 11.07 -19.82
CA THR A 187 0.17 12.41 -19.96
C THR A 187 -0.37 12.98 -18.64
N SER A 188 -0.72 12.12 -17.69
CA SER A 188 -1.07 12.49 -16.31
C SER A 188 0.14 12.55 -15.36
N TRP A 189 1.36 12.38 -15.87
CA TRP A 189 2.66 12.34 -15.17
C TRP A 189 2.81 11.17 -14.19
N LEU A 190 1.92 11.03 -13.21
CA LEU A 190 1.92 9.96 -12.20
C LEU A 190 1.03 8.76 -12.57
N GLY A 191 0.46 8.73 -13.77
CA GLY A 191 -0.45 7.68 -14.24
C GLY A 191 -1.90 7.87 -13.78
N SER A 192 -2.13 8.56 -12.67
CA SER A 192 -3.46 8.87 -12.13
C SER A 192 -3.65 10.37 -11.93
N HIS A 193 -4.75 10.92 -12.45
CA HIS A 193 -5.10 12.34 -12.27
C HIS A 193 -5.19 12.73 -10.80
N LEU A 194 -5.78 11.88 -9.96
CA LEU A 194 -5.93 12.18 -8.53
C LEU A 194 -4.62 12.03 -7.76
N ALA A 195 -3.66 11.22 -8.23
CA ALA A 195 -2.35 11.07 -7.58
C ALA A 195 -1.50 12.35 -7.67
N LEU A 196 -1.73 13.21 -8.66
CA LEU A 196 -1.07 14.53 -8.74
C LEU A 196 -1.41 15.45 -7.55
N SER A 197 -2.53 15.22 -6.85
CA SER A 197 -2.83 15.92 -5.61
C SER A 197 -1.78 15.65 -4.52
N ASN A 198 -1.11 14.49 -4.53
CA ASN A 198 -0.05 14.16 -3.59
C ASN A 198 1.22 14.96 -3.87
N LEU A 199 1.58 15.17 -5.14
CA LEU A 199 2.72 16.03 -5.51
C LEU A 199 2.45 17.48 -5.12
N TYR A 200 1.24 17.98 -5.39
CA TYR A 200 0.83 19.32 -4.97
C TYR A 200 0.88 19.46 -3.44
N ALA A 201 0.34 18.48 -2.71
CA ALA A 201 0.32 18.49 -1.26
C ALA A 201 1.72 18.40 -0.64
N TYR A 202 2.63 17.63 -1.24
CA TYR A 202 4.03 17.61 -0.82
C TYR A 202 4.65 19.00 -0.90
N GLY A 203 4.49 19.70 -2.04
CA GLY A 203 5.01 21.05 -2.20
C GLY A 203 4.44 22.03 -1.17
N GLN A 204 3.13 21.97 -0.91
CA GLN A 204 2.47 22.81 0.09
C GLN A 204 2.96 22.52 1.53
N LEU A 205 3.09 21.25 1.91
CA LEU A 205 3.53 20.86 3.25
C LEU A 205 5.04 21.10 3.47
N ALA A 206 5.85 20.95 2.42
CA ALA A 206 7.27 21.31 2.48
C ALA A 206 7.46 22.82 2.66
N TRP A 207 6.56 23.64 2.09
CA TRP A 207 6.54 25.09 2.29
C TRP A 207 6.00 25.48 3.67
N ASN A 208 4.86 24.92 4.07
CA ASN A 208 4.23 25.20 5.35
C ASN A 208 3.55 23.94 5.92
N PRO A 209 4.20 23.24 6.89
CA PRO A 209 3.66 22.01 7.46
C PRO A 209 2.44 22.25 8.36
N SER A 210 2.07 23.50 8.64
CA SER A 210 0.88 23.83 9.44
C SER A 210 -0.43 23.77 8.64
N LEU A 211 -0.38 23.78 7.30
CA LEU A 211 -1.56 23.71 6.44
C LEU A 211 -2.40 22.45 6.70
N SER A 212 -3.71 22.55 6.43
CA SER A 212 -4.62 21.40 6.56
C SER A 212 -4.61 20.57 5.26
N PRO A 213 -4.58 19.22 5.35
CA PRO A 213 -4.69 18.35 4.18
C PRO A 213 -5.93 18.63 3.33
N GLU A 214 -7.06 18.98 3.95
CA GLU A 214 -8.31 19.31 3.27
C GLU A 214 -8.20 20.61 2.46
N SER A 215 -7.66 21.69 3.04
CA SER A 215 -7.54 22.98 2.33
C SER A 215 -6.62 22.87 1.11
N ILE A 216 -5.47 22.22 1.28
CA ILE A 216 -4.54 21.91 0.18
C ILE A 216 -5.26 21.19 -0.96
N LEU A 217 -6.09 20.19 -0.61
CA LEU A 217 -6.80 19.40 -1.61
C LEU A 217 -7.88 20.22 -2.31
N GLN A 218 -8.66 21.03 -1.60
CA GLN A 218 -9.70 21.88 -2.18
C GLN A 218 -9.11 22.93 -3.15
N ASP A 219 -7.95 23.50 -2.80
CA ASP A 219 -7.20 24.38 -3.70
C ASP A 219 -6.76 23.64 -4.96
N TRP A 220 -6.18 22.45 -4.81
CA TRP A 220 -5.76 21.63 -5.94
C TRP A 220 -6.93 21.23 -6.84
N ILE A 221 -8.09 20.85 -6.28
CA ILE A 221 -9.29 20.50 -7.05
C ILE A 221 -9.78 21.70 -7.85
N SER A 222 -9.76 22.90 -7.25
CA SER A 222 -10.18 24.15 -7.92
C SER A 222 -9.27 24.51 -9.09
N LEU A 223 -7.96 24.31 -8.94
CA LEU A 223 -6.97 24.55 -9.99
C LEU A 223 -7.01 23.48 -11.10
N THR A 224 -7.34 22.24 -10.74
CA THR A 224 -7.24 21.09 -11.63
C THR A 224 -8.53 20.84 -12.37
N PHE A 225 -9.67 20.79 -11.68
CA PHE A 225 -10.95 20.36 -12.24
C PHE A 225 -11.93 21.52 -12.42
N SER A 226 -12.40 22.11 -11.32
CA SER A 226 -13.46 23.11 -11.31
C SER A 226 -13.64 23.70 -9.91
N SER A 227 -14.15 24.93 -9.84
CA SER A 227 -14.63 25.54 -8.60
C SER A 227 -16.10 25.24 -8.27
N ASP A 228 -16.76 24.33 -9.02
CA ASP A 228 -18.10 23.85 -8.70
C ASP A 228 -18.11 23.21 -7.30
N PRO A 229 -18.98 23.66 -6.36
CA PRO A 229 -19.02 23.14 -4.99
C PRO A 229 -19.25 21.62 -4.88
N GLU A 230 -19.99 21.02 -5.82
CA GLU A 230 -20.22 19.57 -5.84
C GLU A 230 -18.97 18.80 -6.27
N VAL A 231 -18.22 19.31 -7.26
CA VAL A 231 -16.93 18.73 -7.67
C VAL A 231 -15.93 18.76 -6.52
N ILE A 232 -15.77 19.92 -5.86
CA ILE A 232 -14.91 20.07 -4.69
C ILE A 232 -15.34 19.10 -3.58
N SER A 233 -16.61 19.14 -3.18
CA SER A 233 -17.12 18.31 -2.08
C SER A 233 -16.94 16.81 -2.32
N ILE A 234 -17.28 16.30 -3.51
CA ILE A 234 -17.19 14.87 -3.81
C ILE A 234 -15.73 14.42 -3.87
N ILE A 235 -14.85 15.12 -4.60
CA ILE A 235 -13.44 14.72 -4.71
C ILE A 235 -12.74 14.86 -3.36
N THR A 236 -12.96 15.95 -2.62
CA THR A 236 -12.40 16.12 -1.26
C THR A 236 -12.78 14.97 -0.34
N SER A 237 -14.07 14.62 -0.30
CA SER A 237 -14.54 13.57 0.60
C SER A 237 -14.02 12.18 0.21
N LEU A 238 -13.91 11.88 -1.09
CA LEU A 238 -13.31 10.61 -1.55
C LEU A 238 -11.82 10.53 -1.18
N SER A 239 -11.06 11.56 -1.50
CA SER A 239 -9.62 11.60 -1.25
C SER A 239 -9.30 11.58 0.25
N LEU A 240 -9.97 12.35 1.10
CA LEU A 240 -9.69 12.32 2.55
C LEU A 240 -10.01 10.96 3.19
N GLN A 241 -11.01 10.24 2.66
CA GLN A 241 -11.36 8.90 3.13
C GLN A 241 -10.42 7.82 2.59
N SER A 242 -9.67 8.11 1.51
CA SER A 242 -8.98 7.10 0.73
C SER A 242 -7.83 6.38 1.45
N TRP A 243 -7.04 7.09 2.27
CA TRP A 243 -5.93 6.46 3.01
C TRP A 243 -6.42 5.54 4.14
N PRO A 244 -7.33 5.95 5.05
CA PRO A 244 -7.90 5.04 6.03
C PRO A 244 -8.60 3.82 5.41
N VAL A 245 -9.26 4.00 4.26
CA VAL A 245 -9.88 2.88 3.54
C VAL A 245 -8.83 1.96 2.91
N TYR A 246 -7.75 2.49 2.35
CA TYR A 246 -6.65 1.67 1.87
C TYR A 246 -6.00 0.87 3.00
N GLU A 247 -5.77 1.49 4.17
CA GLU A 247 -5.26 0.81 5.37
C GLU A 247 -6.19 -0.32 5.83
N SER A 248 -7.50 -0.10 5.85
CA SER A 248 -8.43 -1.08 6.44
C SER A 248 -8.51 -2.40 5.66
N TYR A 249 -8.42 -2.38 4.32
CA TYR A 249 -8.33 -3.60 3.50
C TYR A 249 -6.91 -4.06 3.18
N THR A 250 -5.87 -3.37 3.63
CA THR A 250 -4.47 -3.81 3.48
C THR A 250 -3.90 -4.29 4.81
N GLY A 251 -3.05 -3.52 5.49
CA GLY A 251 -2.57 -3.89 6.83
C GLY A 251 -2.91 -2.82 7.88
N ASN A 252 -3.98 -3.11 8.64
CA ASN A 252 -4.38 -2.33 9.81
C ASN A 252 -3.58 -2.71 11.08
N LEU A 253 -3.82 -2.00 12.19
CA LEU A 253 -3.19 -2.23 13.50
C LEU A 253 -1.65 -2.18 13.51
N GLY A 254 -1.02 -1.60 12.49
CA GLY A 254 0.43 -1.51 12.36
C GLY A 254 1.07 -2.75 11.71
N MET A 255 0.30 -3.53 10.96
CA MET A 255 0.81 -4.69 10.19
C MET A 255 1.52 -4.31 8.89
N GLN A 256 1.87 -3.03 8.69
CA GLN A 256 2.40 -2.51 7.42
C GLN A 256 1.38 -2.72 6.28
N THR A 257 1.80 -2.89 5.02
CA THR A 257 0.86 -2.94 3.89
C THR A 257 0.35 -4.36 3.60
N LEU A 258 1.05 -5.42 4.01
CA LEU A 258 0.76 -6.82 3.64
C LEU A 258 0.80 -7.09 2.13
N THR A 259 1.51 -6.27 1.35
CA THR A 259 1.73 -6.50 -0.08
C THR A 259 2.84 -7.52 -0.32
N ASP A 260 3.07 -7.93 -1.57
CA ASP A 260 4.19 -8.78 -1.92
C ASP A 260 5.53 -8.05 -1.82
N ILE A 261 6.19 -8.17 -0.67
CA ILE A 261 7.49 -7.56 -0.38
C ILE A 261 8.68 -8.32 -0.99
N LEU A 262 8.44 -9.43 -1.69
CA LEU A 262 9.47 -10.25 -2.33
C LEU A 262 9.53 -10.05 -3.84
N TYR A 263 8.53 -9.36 -4.41
CA TYR A 263 8.43 -9.12 -5.85
C TYR A 263 8.14 -7.66 -6.20
N THR A 264 6.91 -7.31 -6.58
CA THR A 264 6.56 -6.01 -7.19
C THR A 264 6.00 -4.98 -6.21
N HIS A 265 5.79 -5.34 -4.94
CA HIS A 265 5.12 -4.48 -3.95
C HIS A 265 3.69 -4.08 -4.36
N PHE A 266 2.96 -4.97 -5.05
CA PHE A 266 1.57 -4.73 -5.43
C PHE A 266 0.72 -6.00 -5.26
N GLY A 267 -0.55 -5.80 -4.90
CA GLY A 267 -1.47 -6.88 -4.56
C GLY A 267 -1.20 -7.47 -3.17
N PRO A 268 -2.17 -8.19 -2.59
CA PRO A 268 -2.03 -8.83 -1.29
C PRO A 268 -1.06 -10.02 -1.36
N ASN A 269 -0.13 -10.09 -0.40
CA ASN A 269 0.65 -11.30 -0.13
C ASN A 269 1.12 -11.28 1.34
N PRO A 270 0.20 -11.44 2.33
CA PRO A 270 0.55 -11.38 3.75
C PRO A 270 1.61 -12.43 4.15
N ALA A 271 1.63 -13.55 3.43
CA ALA A 271 2.60 -14.62 3.62
C ALA A 271 4.02 -14.27 3.12
N SER A 272 4.20 -13.13 2.44
CA SER A 272 5.51 -12.58 2.09
C SER A 272 6.15 -11.79 3.23
N MET A 273 5.36 -11.39 4.24
CA MET A 273 5.87 -10.61 5.37
C MET A 273 6.86 -11.40 6.20
N ASP A 274 6.63 -12.71 6.37
CA ASP A 274 7.40 -13.62 7.20
C ASP A 274 8.25 -14.61 6.35
N ASN A 275 9.09 -15.41 7.00
CA ASN A 275 9.98 -16.42 6.42
C ASN A 275 11.01 -15.89 5.40
N ASN A 276 11.52 -14.68 5.61
CA ASN A 276 12.50 -14.03 4.74
C ASN A 276 13.48 -13.14 5.53
N GLY A 277 14.53 -12.64 4.87
CA GLY A 277 15.59 -11.85 5.52
C GLY A 277 15.36 -10.33 5.60
N TRP A 278 14.24 -9.82 5.09
CA TRP A 278 13.99 -8.38 4.93
C TRP A 278 13.55 -7.66 6.21
N GLY A 279 13.24 -8.40 7.28
CA GLY A 279 12.93 -7.84 8.60
C GLY A 279 11.61 -7.04 8.66
N GLN A 280 10.73 -7.21 7.68
CA GLN A 280 9.38 -6.64 7.65
C GLN A 280 8.34 -7.64 8.17
N TRP A 281 8.64 -8.29 9.29
CA TRP A 281 7.88 -9.43 9.80
C TRP A 281 6.61 -9.01 10.55
N THR A 282 5.61 -9.89 10.51
CA THR A 282 4.48 -9.89 11.46
C THR A 282 4.62 -11.00 12.50
N ARG A 283 5.57 -11.94 12.29
CA ARG A 283 5.78 -13.15 13.10
C ARG A 283 4.47 -13.91 13.34
N ALA A 284 3.59 -13.94 12.34
CA ALA A 284 2.31 -14.59 12.49
C ALA A 284 2.47 -16.12 12.51
N ASP A 285 1.86 -16.76 13.49
CA ASP A 285 1.71 -18.21 13.55
C ASP A 285 0.25 -18.58 13.82
N SER A 286 -0.05 -19.82 14.24
CA SER A 286 -1.42 -20.25 14.52
C SER A 286 -2.02 -19.75 15.83
N PHE A 287 -1.24 -19.06 16.67
CA PHE A 287 -1.64 -18.59 17.99
C PHE A 287 -1.59 -17.06 18.13
N SER A 288 -0.59 -16.41 17.53
CA SER A 288 -0.28 -15.00 17.75
C SER A 288 0.26 -14.29 16.51
N ILE A 289 0.30 -12.96 16.61
CA ILE A 289 0.72 -12.04 15.56
C ILE A 289 1.29 -10.76 16.18
N GLY A 290 2.17 -10.06 15.43
CA GLY A 290 2.75 -8.77 15.75
C GLY A 290 4.25 -8.86 16.04
N MET A 291 4.92 -7.71 16.15
CA MET A 291 6.32 -7.65 16.55
C MET A 291 6.41 -7.17 17.99
N ASP A 292 7.01 -7.97 18.89
CA ASP A 292 7.32 -7.50 20.24
C ASP A 292 8.53 -6.56 20.17
N ARG A 293 8.24 -5.26 20.17
CA ARG A 293 9.24 -4.18 20.11
C ARG A 293 9.44 -3.50 21.46
N THR A 294 8.88 -4.08 22.52
CA THR A 294 9.08 -3.61 23.89
C THR A 294 10.53 -3.78 24.34
N LEU A 295 10.96 -2.98 25.31
CA LEU A 295 12.26 -3.12 25.98
C LEU A 295 12.26 -4.30 26.95
N SER A 296 11.15 -4.48 27.67
CA SER A 296 11.03 -5.48 28.73
C SER A 296 11.15 -6.91 28.22
N ASN A 297 10.66 -7.21 27.01
CA ASN A 297 10.64 -8.56 26.47
C ASN A 297 11.07 -8.65 24.99
N GLY A 298 10.85 -7.59 24.22
CA GLY A 298 11.02 -7.56 22.77
C GLY A 298 12.39 -7.11 22.25
N THR A 299 12.38 -6.53 21.05
CA THR A 299 13.58 -6.06 20.33
C THR A 299 14.17 -4.77 20.91
N GLY A 300 13.48 -4.12 21.86
CA GLY A 300 13.88 -2.86 22.47
C GLY A 300 13.69 -1.62 21.60
N PHE A 301 13.03 -1.73 20.43
CA PHE A 301 12.78 -0.59 19.55
C PHE A 301 11.98 0.54 20.23
N SER A 302 11.02 0.21 21.11
CA SER A 302 10.26 1.19 21.91
C SER A 302 11.18 2.12 22.73
N SER A 303 12.34 1.62 23.17
CA SER A 303 13.30 2.38 23.98
C SER A 303 14.14 3.37 23.17
N GLN A 304 14.05 3.32 21.84
CA GLN A 304 14.73 4.28 20.98
C GLN A 304 14.05 5.65 20.96
N TYR A 305 12.82 5.77 21.48
CA TYR A 305 12.11 7.03 21.60
C TYR A 305 12.43 7.75 22.92
N PRO A 306 12.17 9.07 23.01
CA PRO A 306 12.25 9.80 24.28
C PRO A 306 11.31 9.21 25.35
N PRO A 307 11.61 9.38 26.65
CA PRO A 307 11.00 8.59 27.73
C PRO A 307 9.47 8.54 27.73
N SER A 308 8.78 9.67 27.51
CA SER A 308 7.32 9.71 27.50
C SER A 308 6.70 8.94 26.33
N ILE A 309 7.33 9.00 25.16
CA ILE A 309 6.89 8.30 23.95
C ILE A 309 7.23 6.81 24.05
N SER A 310 8.42 6.50 24.56
CA SER A 310 8.81 5.12 24.88
C SER A 310 7.82 4.47 25.84
N ALA A 311 7.45 5.13 26.93
CA ALA A 311 6.47 4.62 27.90
C ALA A 311 5.08 4.37 27.28
N MET A 312 4.65 5.22 26.34
CA MET A 312 3.39 5.05 25.61
C MET A 312 3.41 3.78 24.75
N TYR A 313 4.49 3.54 24.01
CA TYR A 313 4.63 2.37 23.14
C TYR A 313 5.01 1.07 23.88
N GLU A 314 5.70 1.18 25.02
CA GLU A 314 6.08 0.03 25.85
C GLU A 314 4.86 -0.66 26.47
N ASN A 315 3.80 0.09 26.74
CA ASN A 315 2.60 -0.43 27.37
C ASN A 315 1.47 -0.57 26.34
N ILE A 316 1.02 -1.81 26.16
CA ILE A 316 -0.07 -2.16 25.24
C ILE A 316 -1.37 -1.39 25.48
N THR A 317 -1.66 -1.01 26.73
CA THR A 317 -2.88 -0.25 27.08
C THR A 317 -2.82 1.23 26.69
N THR A 318 -1.62 1.75 26.44
CA THR A 318 -1.39 3.15 26.04
C THR A 318 -0.90 3.28 24.61
N THR A 319 -0.50 2.18 23.98
CA THR A 319 -0.11 2.15 22.57
C THR A 319 -1.34 2.45 21.72
N PRO A 320 -1.27 3.43 20.78
CA PRO A 320 -2.35 3.65 19.83
C PRO A 320 -2.70 2.36 19.08
N GLU A 321 -3.98 2.02 18.96
CA GLU A 321 -4.41 0.73 18.44
C GLU A 321 -3.96 0.52 16.98
N GLU A 322 -3.92 1.59 16.19
CA GLU A 322 -3.41 1.59 14.82
C GLU A 322 -1.91 1.26 14.70
N LEU A 323 -1.19 1.15 15.83
CA LEU A 323 0.21 0.72 15.92
C LEU A 323 0.40 -0.45 16.89
N LEU A 324 -0.67 -1.12 17.34
CA LEU A 324 -0.57 -2.16 18.37
C LEU A 324 0.31 -3.33 17.93
N LEU A 325 0.08 -3.89 16.74
CA LEU A 325 0.87 -5.01 16.20
C LEU A 325 2.26 -4.58 15.71
N TRP A 326 2.50 -3.27 15.60
CA TRP A 326 3.84 -2.75 15.41
C TRP A 326 4.70 -2.92 16.68
N PHE A 327 4.12 -2.69 17.86
CA PHE A 327 4.87 -2.67 19.11
C PHE A 327 4.74 -3.94 19.96
N HIS A 328 3.66 -4.70 19.78
CA HIS A 328 3.32 -5.84 20.61
C HIS A 328 3.08 -7.10 19.78
N HIS A 329 3.61 -8.23 20.25
CA HIS A 329 3.24 -9.56 19.77
C HIS A 329 2.18 -10.16 20.70
N VAL A 330 0.99 -10.44 20.18
CA VAL A 330 -0.18 -10.81 20.99
C VAL A 330 -0.91 -12.02 20.42
N PRO A 331 -1.60 -12.81 21.26
CA PRO A 331 -2.52 -13.83 20.77
C PRO A 331 -3.62 -13.20 19.92
N TYR A 332 -4.08 -13.90 18.88
CA TYR A 332 -5.21 -13.45 18.05
C TYR A 332 -6.48 -13.12 18.86
N ARG A 333 -6.64 -13.75 20.03
CA ARG A 333 -7.77 -13.57 20.94
C ARG A 333 -7.61 -12.39 21.91
N HIS A 334 -6.52 -11.64 21.85
CA HIS A 334 -6.37 -10.40 22.60
C HIS A 334 -7.49 -9.42 22.22
N LEU A 335 -8.09 -8.74 23.20
CA LEU A 335 -9.22 -7.83 22.98
C LEU A 335 -8.72 -6.40 22.82
N LEU A 336 -9.13 -5.75 21.73
CA LEU A 336 -8.93 -4.31 21.56
C LEU A 336 -9.79 -3.52 22.55
N PRO A 337 -9.20 -2.63 23.37
CA PRO A 337 -9.95 -1.83 24.33
C PRO A 337 -11.07 -0.99 23.72
N SER A 338 -10.89 -0.43 22.51
CA SER A 338 -11.86 0.46 21.88
C SER A 338 -13.16 -0.22 21.47
N SER A 339 -13.07 -1.47 21.00
CA SER A 339 -14.17 -2.18 20.35
C SER A 339 -14.62 -3.43 21.12
N GLY A 340 -13.80 -3.95 22.03
CA GLY A 340 -14.01 -5.23 22.70
C GLY A 340 -13.91 -6.44 21.77
N LYS A 341 -13.47 -6.26 20.52
CA LYS A 341 -13.26 -7.33 19.54
C LYS A 341 -11.87 -7.94 19.73
N THR A 342 -11.74 -9.22 19.38
CA THR A 342 -10.42 -9.84 19.30
C THR A 342 -9.61 -9.25 18.14
N ILE A 343 -8.28 -9.32 18.19
CA ILE A 343 -7.40 -8.91 17.07
C ILE A 343 -7.88 -9.54 15.76
N ILE A 344 -8.08 -10.86 15.74
CA ILE A 344 -8.50 -11.55 14.51
C ILE A 344 -9.90 -11.13 14.03
N GLN A 345 -10.84 -10.86 14.93
CA GLN A 345 -12.17 -10.39 14.53
C GLN A 345 -12.10 -8.96 13.98
N HIS A 346 -11.24 -8.10 14.55
CA HIS A 346 -10.98 -6.77 14.01
C HIS A 346 -10.37 -6.84 12.62
N ILE A 347 -9.37 -7.71 12.40
CA ILE A 347 -8.79 -7.95 11.07
C ILE A 347 -9.91 -8.30 10.09
N TYR A 348 -10.78 -9.27 10.38
CA TYR A 348 -11.90 -9.59 9.49
C TYR A 348 -12.82 -8.39 9.25
N ASP A 349 -13.28 -7.73 10.31
CA ASP A 349 -14.25 -6.64 10.21
C ASP A 349 -13.73 -5.45 9.38
N GLU A 350 -12.48 -5.04 9.59
CA GLU A 350 -11.87 -3.92 8.86
C GLU A 350 -11.64 -4.25 7.38
N HIS A 351 -11.23 -5.48 7.04
CA HIS A 351 -11.03 -5.86 5.64
C HIS A 351 -12.34 -5.87 4.87
N TYR A 352 -13.42 -6.39 5.47
CA TYR A 352 -14.76 -6.34 4.87
C TYR A 352 -15.28 -4.90 4.76
N SER A 353 -15.17 -4.11 5.82
CA SER A 353 -15.65 -2.72 5.83
C SER A 353 -14.86 -1.82 4.87
N GLY A 354 -13.55 -2.02 4.77
CA GLY A 354 -12.67 -1.33 3.83
C GLY A 354 -13.05 -1.62 2.39
N ALA A 355 -13.21 -2.89 2.03
CA ALA A 355 -13.63 -3.30 0.69
C ALA A 355 -15.03 -2.79 0.34
N GLU A 356 -15.98 -2.83 1.28
CA GLU A 356 -17.32 -2.26 1.13
C GLU A 356 -17.26 -0.74 0.90
N THR A 357 -16.45 -0.04 1.68
CA THR A 357 -16.30 1.41 1.54
C THR A 357 -15.69 1.77 0.18
N ALA A 358 -14.70 1.01 -0.31
CA ALA A 358 -14.12 1.18 -1.64
C ALA A 358 -15.18 1.02 -2.76
N GLN A 359 -16.18 0.13 -2.61
CA GLN A 359 -17.29 0.01 -3.57
C GLN A 359 -18.10 1.31 -3.72
N THR A 360 -18.09 2.18 -2.70
CA THR A 360 -18.84 3.43 -2.76
C THR A 360 -18.16 4.48 -3.63
N PHE A 361 -16.85 4.37 -3.88
CA PHE A 361 -16.09 5.41 -4.56
C PHE A 361 -16.57 5.63 -6.01
N PRO A 362 -16.72 4.59 -6.85
CA PRO A 362 -17.25 4.79 -8.20
C PRO A 362 -18.64 5.42 -8.23
N LYS A 363 -19.55 4.95 -7.37
CA LYS A 363 -20.94 5.45 -7.30
C LYS A 363 -21.01 6.92 -6.87
N ARG A 364 -20.08 7.37 -6.03
CA ARG A 364 -20.02 8.77 -5.60
C ARG A 364 -19.43 9.65 -6.70
N PHE A 365 -18.33 9.21 -7.32
CA PHE A 365 -17.69 9.96 -8.40
C PHE A 365 -18.55 10.01 -9.66
N SER A 366 -19.37 8.99 -9.95
CA SER A 366 -20.27 8.99 -11.12
C SER A 366 -21.28 10.14 -11.12
N LYS A 367 -21.56 10.76 -9.96
CA LYS A 367 -22.40 11.97 -9.87
C LYS A 367 -21.76 13.19 -10.54
N LEU A 368 -20.46 13.15 -10.82
CA LEU A 368 -19.71 14.21 -11.48
C LEU A 368 -19.69 14.06 -13.02
N GLU A 369 -20.46 13.13 -13.58
CA GLU A 369 -20.60 12.98 -15.02
C GLU A 369 -21.10 14.31 -15.63
N GLY A 370 -20.38 14.80 -16.65
CA GLY A 370 -20.66 16.10 -17.27
C GLY A 370 -20.17 17.33 -16.47
N LYS A 371 -19.66 17.16 -15.24
CA LYS A 371 -19.02 18.22 -14.44
C LYS A 371 -17.49 18.18 -14.45
N VAL A 372 -16.92 17.02 -14.77
CA VAL A 372 -15.51 16.82 -15.12
C VAL A 372 -15.45 16.53 -16.62
N ASP A 373 -14.38 16.94 -17.30
CA ASP A 373 -14.23 16.59 -18.72
C ASP A 373 -14.24 15.07 -18.93
N THR A 374 -14.70 14.66 -20.12
CA THR A 374 -14.95 13.25 -20.44
C THR A 374 -13.72 12.39 -20.23
N GLN A 375 -12.54 12.83 -20.68
CA GLN A 375 -11.31 12.05 -20.58
C GLN A 375 -10.97 11.75 -19.11
N ARG A 376 -10.87 12.78 -18.26
CA ARG A 376 -10.49 12.58 -16.86
C ARG A 376 -11.57 11.84 -16.09
N PHE A 377 -12.85 12.09 -16.41
CA PHE A 377 -13.96 11.37 -15.82
C PHE A 377 -13.85 9.87 -16.09
N GLU A 378 -13.66 9.46 -17.35
CA GLU A 378 -13.54 8.05 -17.75
C GLU A 378 -12.30 7.38 -17.13
N GLU A 379 -11.14 8.02 -17.18
CA GLU A 379 -9.89 7.48 -16.64
C GLU A 379 -9.93 7.35 -15.10
N ILE A 380 -10.48 8.35 -14.40
CA ILE A 380 -10.68 8.26 -12.94
C ILE A 380 -11.72 7.19 -12.62
N MET A 381 -12.80 7.09 -13.40
CA MET A 381 -13.85 6.10 -13.16
C MET A 381 -13.35 4.67 -13.35
N TYR A 382 -12.53 4.44 -14.37
CA TYR A 382 -11.86 3.17 -14.58
C TYR A 382 -11.04 2.77 -13.35
N ARG A 383 -10.18 3.68 -12.84
CA ARG A 383 -9.32 3.41 -11.67
C ARG A 383 -10.10 3.18 -10.40
N LEU A 384 -11.13 3.98 -10.11
CA LEU A 384 -11.97 3.77 -8.94
C LEU A 384 -12.74 2.44 -9.01
N THR A 385 -13.17 2.05 -10.22
CA THR A 385 -13.86 0.76 -10.43
C THR A 385 -12.89 -0.41 -10.25
N TYR A 386 -11.68 -0.29 -10.79
CA TYR A 386 -10.61 -1.26 -10.57
C TYR A 386 -10.26 -1.37 -9.08
N GLN A 387 -10.05 -0.26 -8.38
CA GLN A 387 -9.76 -0.23 -6.95
C GLN A 387 -10.88 -0.90 -6.13
N ALA A 388 -12.14 -0.66 -6.47
CA ALA A 388 -13.27 -1.32 -5.82
C ALA A 388 -13.18 -2.86 -6.01
N GLY A 389 -12.96 -3.34 -7.23
CA GLY A 389 -12.78 -4.77 -7.48
C GLY A 389 -11.55 -5.36 -6.76
N HIS A 390 -10.41 -4.67 -6.82
CA HIS A 390 -9.16 -5.14 -6.24
C HIS A 390 -9.16 -5.09 -4.71
N ALA A 391 -9.92 -4.19 -4.08
CA ALA A 391 -10.11 -4.19 -2.62
C ALA A 391 -10.80 -5.49 -2.12
N ILE A 392 -11.64 -6.13 -2.94
CA ILE A 392 -12.22 -7.44 -2.64
C ILE A 392 -11.16 -8.54 -2.69
N VAL A 393 -10.24 -8.48 -3.66
CA VAL A 393 -9.09 -9.41 -3.74
C VAL A 393 -8.24 -9.29 -2.47
N TRP A 394 -7.89 -8.07 -2.08
CA TRP A 394 -7.17 -7.80 -0.84
C TRP A 394 -7.87 -8.37 0.39
N ARG A 395 -9.17 -8.08 0.55
CA ARG A 395 -9.99 -8.61 1.64
C ARG A 395 -9.97 -10.13 1.69
N ASP A 396 -10.27 -10.79 0.57
CA ASP A 396 -10.39 -12.26 0.51
C ASP A 396 -9.05 -12.91 0.83
N VAL A 397 -7.95 -12.45 0.23
CA VAL A 397 -6.61 -13.02 0.44
C VAL A 397 -6.17 -12.86 1.90
N VAL A 398 -6.28 -11.65 2.47
CA VAL A 398 -5.81 -11.41 3.84
C VAL A 398 -6.69 -12.12 4.88
N ALA A 399 -8.02 -12.06 4.72
CA ALA A 399 -8.93 -12.72 5.66
C ALA A 399 -8.78 -14.25 5.61
N ASN A 400 -8.69 -14.84 4.42
CA ASN A 400 -8.47 -16.29 4.28
C ASN A 400 -7.10 -16.70 4.81
N PHE A 401 -6.03 -15.91 4.57
CA PHE A 401 -4.70 -16.21 5.10
C PHE A 401 -4.70 -16.32 6.63
N TYR A 402 -5.19 -15.29 7.33
CA TYR A 402 -5.19 -15.30 8.79
C TYR A 402 -6.24 -16.26 9.38
N HIS A 403 -7.33 -16.54 8.66
CA HIS A 403 -8.27 -17.58 9.05
C HIS A 403 -7.63 -18.98 8.97
N ASN A 404 -6.96 -19.29 7.87
CA ASN A 404 -6.28 -20.58 7.67
C ASN A 404 -5.13 -20.75 8.65
N LEU A 405 -4.39 -19.67 8.93
CA LEU A 405 -3.26 -19.68 9.85
C LEU A 405 -3.73 -19.86 11.30
N SER A 406 -4.70 -19.05 11.76
CA SER A 406 -5.16 -19.05 13.16
C SER A 406 -6.18 -20.15 13.50
N GLY A 407 -6.93 -20.64 12.51
CA GLY A 407 -8.07 -21.54 12.72
C GLY A 407 -9.23 -20.93 13.50
N ILE A 408 -9.29 -19.59 13.63
CA ILE A 408 -10.35 -18.89 14.37
C ILE A 408 -11.43 -18.43 13.39
N PRO A 409 -12.68 -18.93 13.52
CA PRO A 409 -13.76 -18.54 12.61
C PRO A 409 -14.13 -17.07 12.78
N ASP A 410 -14.50 -16.42 11.68
CA ASP A 410 -15.16 -15.12 11.70
C ASP A 410 -16.51 -15.24 12.41
N SER A 411 -16.75 -14.41 13.43
CA SER A 411 -18.00 -14.44 14.20
C SER A 411 -19.26 -14.16 13.36
N GLN A 412 -19.08 -13.49 12.21
CA GLN A 412 -20.15 -13.22 11.26
C GLN A 412 -20.28 -14.30 10.18
N GLY A 413 -19.36 -15.28 10.16
CA GLY A 413 -19.37 -16.40 9.22
C GLY A 413 -19.18 -15.99 7.75
N ARG A 414 -18.43 -14.91 7.48
CA ARG A 414 -18.21 -14.38 6.13
C ARG A 414 -16.98 -14.98 5.45
N VAL A 415 -15.88 -15.15 6.20
CA VAL A 415 -14.60 -15.64 5.65
C VAL A 415 -14.76 -17.08 5.12
N GLY A 416 -14.38 -17.28 3.85
CA GLY A 416 -14.53 -18.57 3.16
C GLY A 416 -15.99 -18.97 2.86
N ASN A 417 -16.95 -18.09 3.06
CA ASN A 417 -18.37 -18.35 2.83
C ASN A 417 -18.95 -17.33 1.84
N HIS A 418 -18.99 -17.72 0.58
CA HIS A 418 -19.43 -16.89 -0.54
C HIS A 418 -20.73 -17.44 -1.14
N PRO A 419 -21.90 -17.23 -0.49
CA PRO A 419 -23.16 -17.89 -0.86
C PRO A 419 -23.68 -17.52 -2.25
N TRP A 420 -23.15 -16.46 -2.84
CA TRP A 420 -23.53 -15.92 -4.16
C TRP A 420 -22.47 -16.19 -5.22
N ARG A 421 -21.40 -16.91 -4.90
CA ARG A 421 -20.27 -17.20 -5.76
C ARG A 421 -20.40 -18.61 -6.35
N VAL A 422 -20.01 -18.73 -7.60
CA VAL A 422 -19.82 -20.00 -8.29
C VAL A 422 -18.36 -20.08 -8.72
N GLU A 423 -17.64 -21.02 -8.11
CA GLU A 423 -16.24 -21.25 -8.42
C GLU A 423 -16.08 -21.79 -9.84
N ALA A 424 -15.14 -21.26 -10.60
CA ALA A 424 -15.00 -21.60 -12.01
C ALA A 424 -14.62 -23.08 -12.19
N GLU A 425 -13.80 -23.62 -11.30
CA GLU A 425 -13.40 -25.03 -11.28
C GLU A 425 -14.55 -25.99 -10.87
N SER A 426 -15.64 -25.49 -10.30
CA SER A 426 -16.84 -26.28 -9.99
C SER A 426 -17.80 -26.41 -11.19
N MET A 427 -17.57 -25.65 -12.27
CA MET A 427 -18.39 -25.67 -13.47
C MET A 427 -18.07 -26.89 -14.35
N THR A 428 -18.95 -27.18 -15.31
CA THR A 428 -18.62 -28.11 -16.41
C THR A 428 -17.64 -27.41 -17.36
N LEU A 429 -16.45 -27.97 -17.52
CA LEU A 429 -15.35 -27.41 -18.30
C LEU A 429 -15.20 -28.12 -19.65
N ASP A 430 -15.14 -27.35 -20.73
CA ASP A 430 -14.75 -27.80 -22.08
C ASP A 430 -13.64 -26.88 -22.59
N GLY A 431 -12.45 -27.43 -22.88
CA GLY A 431 -11.27 -26.63 -23.26
C GLY A 431 -10.64 -25.81 -22.12
N TYR A 432 -11.16 -25.91 -20.89
CA TYR A 432 -10.55 -25.40 -19.66
C TYR A 432 -9.97 -26.55 -18.82
N GLN A 433 -8.98 -26.24 -17.99
CA GLN A 433 -8.45 -27.12 -16.94
C GLN A 433 -8.22 -26.34 -15.65
N THR A 434 -8.36 -27.01 -14.52
CA THR A 434 -8.04 -26.45 -13.20
C THR A 434 -6.52 -26.35 -13.00
N VAL A 435 -6.08 -25.28 -12.37
CA VAL A 435 -4.71 -25.03 -11.96
C VAL A 435 -4.65 -24.42 -10.57
N LEU A 436 -3.50 -24.55 -9.93
CA LEU A 436 -3.22 -23.87 -8.68
C LEU A 436 -2.61 -22.49 -8.98
N PRO A 437 -3.05 -21.43 -8.28
CA PRO A 437 -2.36 -20.14 -8.29
C PRO A 437 -1.01 -20.22 -7.58
N ASP A 438 -0.24 -19.12 -7.60
CA ASP A 438 1.08 -19.04 -6.97
C ASP A 438 1.03 -19.33 -5.46
N ARG A 439 -0.06 -18.92 -4.80
CA ARG A 439 -0.39 -19.33 -3.42
C ARG A 439 -1.89 -19.63 -3.28
N PRO A 440 -2.28 -20.57 -2.39
CA PRO A 440 -3.68 -20.99 -2.24
C PRO A 440 -4.67 -19.87 -1.95
N GLU A 441 -4.25 -18.78 -1.32
CA GLU A 441 -5.13 -17.67 -0.98
C GLU A 441 -5.40 -16.72 -2.15
N MET A 442 -4.63 -16.80 -3.24
CA MET A 442 -4.72 -15.89 -4.41
C MET A 442 -5.92 -16.17 -5.32
N ALA A 443 -6.56 -17.33 -5.17
CA ALA A 443 -7.78 -17.69 -5.87
C ALA A 443 -8.83 -18.15 -4.86
N SER A 444 -10.10 -17.87 -5.14
CA SER A 444 -11.20 -18.40 -4.37
C SER A 444 -11.13 -19.93 -4.36
N ASN A 445 -11.36 -20.55 -3.20
CA ASN A 445 -11.27 -22.00 -3.04
C ASN A 445 -9.92 -22.63 -3.50
N SER A 446 -8.85 -21.81 -3.54
CA SER A 446 -7.48 -22.20 -3.84
C SER A 446 -7.19 -22.76 -5.23
N SER A 447 -8.09 -22.56 -6.20
CA SER A 447 -7.89 -23.01 -7.58
C SER A 447 -8.46 -21.99 -8.57
N ALA A 448 -7.92 -22.00 -9.79
CA ALA A 448 -8.44 -21.24 -10.91
C ALA A 448 -8.58 -22.17 -12.14
N ILE A 449 -9.22 -21.71 -13.21
CA ILE A 449 -9.24 -22.41 -14.49
C ILE A 449 -8.45 -21.64 -15.55
N ILE A 450 -7.75 -22.36 -16.43
CA ILE A 450 -7.07 -21.80 -17.61
C ILE A 450 -7.35 -22.65 -18.84
N THR A 451 -7.31 -22.07 -20.03
CA THR A 451 -7.54 -22.84 -21.26
C THR A 451 -6.47 -23.92 -21.41
N THR A 452 -6.84 -25.07 -21.95
CA THR A 452 -5.92 -26.20 -22.19
C THR A 452 -5.00 -25.92 -23.39
N SER A 453 -5.44 -25.05 -24.28
CA SER A 453 -4.71 -24.62 -25.48
C SER A 453 -4.43 -23.12 -25.42
N PRO A 454 -3.26 -22.66 -25.91
CA PRO A 454 -2.95 -21.24 -26.05
C PRO A 454 -3.65 -20.57 -27.24
N SER A 455 -4.39 -21.32 -28.07
CA SER A 455 -5.03 -20.79 -29.29
C SER A 455 -6.50 -21.19 -29.46
N LEU A 456 -7.03 -22.06 -28.60
CA LEU A 456 -8.42 -22.49 -28.66
C LEU A 456 -9.18 -21.98 -27.42
N PRO A 457 -10.46 -21.60 -27.57
CA PRO A 457 -11.26 -21.14 -26.45
C PRO A 457 -11.54 -22.25 -25.44
N GLY A 458 -11.69 -21.85 -24.18
CA GLY A 458 -12.33 -22.66 -23.14
C GLY A 458 -13.74 -22.16 -22.86
N THR A 459 -14.63 -23.08 -22.47
CA THR A 459 -16.00 -22.80 -22.03
C THR A 459 -16.23 -23.43 -20.66
N ALA A 460 -16.71 -22.62 -19.71
CA ALA A 460 -17.18 -23.08 -18.40
C ALA A 460 -18.69 -22.85 -18.31
N THR A 461 -19.46 -23.88 -17.93
CA THR A 461 -20.93 -23.83 -17.86
C THR A 461 -21.48 -24.40 -16.57
N THR A 462 -22.56 -23.79 -16.06
CA THR A 462 -23.28 -24.30 -14.89
C THR A 462 -24.73 -23.83 -14.90
N THR A 463 -25.61 -24.56 -14.21
CA THR A 463 -27.03 -24.20 -14.04
C THR A 463 -27.18 -23.43 -12.73
N LEU A 464 -27.72 -22.22 -12.80
CA LEU A 464 -27.86 -21.34 -11.64
C LEU A 464 -28.93 -21.87 -10.68
N THR A 465 -28.57 -21.93 -9.41
CA THR A 465 -29.45 -22.36 -8.31
C THR A 465 -30.01 -21.20 -7.50
N PHE A 466 -29.53 -19.97 -7.76
CA PHE A 466 -29.96 -18.74 -7.10
C PHE A 466 -31.45 -18.44 -7.35
N PRO A 467 -32.14 -17.76 -6.42
CA PRO A 467 -33.51 -17.31 -6.63
C PRO A 467 -33.62 -16.38 -7.85
N SER A 468 -34.75 -16.43 -8.56
CA SER A 468 -35.00 -15.47 -9.65
C SER A 468 -35.05 -14.05 -9.10
N GLY A 469 -34.45 -13.09 -9.82
CA GLY A 469 -34.32 -11.71 -9.37
C GLY A 469 -33.40 -10.88 -10.25
N VAL A 470 -33.06 -9.68 -9.78
CA VAL A 470 -32.10 -8.78 -10.43
C VAL A 470 -30.79 -8.79 -9.66
N TYR A 471 -29.68 -8.98 -10.39
CA TYR A 471 -28.36 -9.15 -9.83
C TYR A 471 -27.32 -8.28 -10.54
N ASP A 472 -26.34 -7.81 -9.80
CA ASP A 472 -25.06 -7.40 -10.34
C ASP A 472 -24.18 -8.65 -10.46
N ILE A 473 -23.76 -9.01 -11.67
CA ILE A 473 -22.94 -10.20 -11.94
C ILE A 473 -21.51 -9.75 -12.12
N ALA A 474 -20.58 -10.33 -11.37
CA ALA A 474 -19.17 -10.04 -11.54
C ALA A 474 -18.33 -11.29 -11.77
N VAL A 475 -17.22 -11.13 -12.48
CA VAL A 475 -16.29 -12.22 -12.81
C VAL A 475 -14.93 -11.86 -12.25
N GLY A 476 -14.42 -12.69 -11.35
CA GLY A 476 -13.04 -12.65 -10.88
C GLY A 476 -12.15 -13.41 -11.86
N PHE A 477 -11.09 -12.75 -12.34
CA PHE A 477 -10.17 -13.32 -13.33
C PHE A 477 -8.77 -12.75 -13.13
N PHE A 478 -7.78 -13.33 -13.79
CA PHE A 478 -6.40 -12.84 -13.72
C PHE A 478 -6.01 -12.17 -15.03
N ASP A 479 -5.51 -10.95 -14.97
CA ASP A 479 -5.09 -10.18 -16.14
C ASP A 479 -3.57 -10.25 -16.26
N LEU A 480 -3.09 -11.07 -17.19
CA LEU A 480 -1.67 -11.41 -17.31
C LEU A 480 -0.99 -10.59 -18.39
N GLU A 481 0.19 -10.06 -18.10
CA GLU A 481 0.92 -9.19 -19.03
C GLU A 481 1.33 -9.87 -20.35
N SER A 482 1.29 -11.20 -20.38
CA SER A 482 1.73 -12.05 -21.49
C SER A 482 0.74 -12.16 -22.64
N GLY A 483 -0.46 -11.58 -22.53
CA GLY A 483 -1.50 -11.65 -23.56
C GLY A 483 -2.67 -10.71 -23.26
N ARG A 484 -3.66 -10.62 -24.16
CA ARG A 484 -4.93 -9.85 -24.01
C ARG A 484 -6.11 -10.80 -24.23
N ALA A 485 -6.36 -11.69 -23.28
CA ALA A 485 -7.40 -12.69 -23.41
C ALA A 485 -8.79 -12.04 -23.50
N ASN A 486 -9.66 -12.62 -24.32
CA ASN A 486 -11.01 -12.12 -24.57
C ASN A 486 -12.05 -13.02 -23.89
N TYR A 487 -12.98 -12.40 -23.17
CA TYR A 487 -13.96 -13.13 -22.39
C TYR A 487 -15.39 -12.75 -22.80
N THR A 488 -16.29 -13.73 -22.76
CA THR A 488 -17.72 -13.55 -23.01
C THR A 488 -18.51 -14.24 -21.92
N LEU A 489 -19.38 -13.50 -21.23
CA LEU A 489 -20.35 -14.04 -20.28
C LEU A 489 -21.75 -14.05 -20.91
N SER A 490 -22.47 -15.16 -20.76
CA SER A 490 -23.84 -15.32 -21.27
C SER A 490 -24.72 -16.05 -20.27
N LEU A 491 -26.01 -15.72 -20.28
CA LEU A 491 -27.08 -16.46 -19.60
C LEU A 491 -28.00 -17.03 -20.67
N ASN A 492 -28.15 -18.35 -20.68
CA ASN A 492 -28.81 -19.09 -21.75
C ASN A 492 -28.20 -18.73 -23.12
N ASN A 493 -29.03 -18.17 -24.01
CA ASN A 493 -28.62 -17.73 -25.35
C ASN A 493 -28.39 -16.20 -25.44
N LYS A 494 -28.35 -15.48 -24.31
CA LYS A 494 -28.19 -14.02 -24.27
C LYS A 494 -26.85 -13.63 -23.67
N THR A 495 -26.10 -12.80 -24.39
CA THR A 495 -24.84 -12.24 -23.90
C THR A 495 -25.11 -11.22 -22.79
N VAL A 496 -24.43 -11.39 -21.65
CA VAL A 496 -24.40 -10.43 -20.54
C VAL A 496 -23.34 -9.36 -20.82
N GLY A 497 -22.15 -9.77 -21.26
CA GLY A 497 -21.08 -8.85 -21.59
C GLY A 497 -19.86 -9.52 -22.21
N ASN A 498 -18.98 -8.68 -22.78
CA ASN A 498 -17.67 -9.06 -23.29
C ASN A 498 -16.63 -8.09 -22.72
N TRP A 499 -15.42 -8.59 -22.44
CA TRP A 499 -14.30 -7.78 -22.01
C TRP A 499 -12.96 -8.40 -22.42
N ILE A 500 -11.89 -7.64 -22.24
CA ILE A 500 -10.52 -8.02 -22.54
C ILE A 500 -9.71 -7.88 -21.24
N GLY A 501 -8.79 -8.81 -20.97
CA GLY A 501 -7.72 -8.60 -19.98
C GLY A 501 -6.70 -7.63 -20.57
N ASN A 502 -6.78 -6.35 -20.19
CA ASN A 502 -5.89 -5.31 -20.72
C ASN A 502 -5.71 -4.14 -19.73
N SER A 503 -5.76 -4.42 -18.43
CA SER A 503 -5.72 -3.40 -17.39
C SER A 503 -4.41 -2.62 -17.40
N GLU A 504 -3.31 -3.21 -17.85
CA GLU A 504 -2.01 -2.57 -18.04
C GLU A 504 -2.04 -1.40 -19.03
N ASP A 505 -2.96 -1.41 -20.01
CA ASP A 505 -3.14 -0.30 -20.96
C ASP A 505 -3.61 0.98 -20.25
N PHE A 506 -4.25 0.84 -19.09
CA PHE A 506 -4.84 1.95 -18.34
C PHE A 506 -4.14 2.22 -17.02
N LEU A 507 -3.65 1.18 -16.33
CA LEU A 507 -3.23 1.30 -14.95
C LEU A 507 -1.79 1.78 -14.78
N GLY A 508 -0.89 1.50 -15.74
CA GLY A 508 0.51 1.95 -15.69
C GLY A 508 1.36 1.34 -14.58
N LYS A 509 0.87 0.28 -13.90
CA LYS A 509 1.67 -0.56 -13.01
C LYS A 509 2.46 -1.60 -13.81
N ALA A 510 3.48 -2.20 -13.18
CA ALA A 510 4.14 -3.39 -13.76
C ALA A 510 3.09 -4.48 -14.04
N GLY A 511 3.29 -5.33 -15.03
CA GLY A 511 2.44 -6.50 -15.25
C GLY A 511 2.86 -7.68 -14.37
N SER A 512 2.06 -8.76 -14.39
CA SER A 512 2.47 -10.06 -13.81
C SER A 512 2.13 -11.17 -14.79
N THR A 513 3.00 -12.17 -14.86
CA THR A 513 2.76 -13.42 -15.58
C THR A 513 2.20 -14.52 -14.68
N HIS A 514 1.98 -14.21 -13.40
CA HIS A 514 1.59 -15.15 -12.35
C HIS A 514 0.11 -15.01 -12.00
N LEU A 515 -0.51 -16.10 -11.52
CA LEU A 515 -1.85 -16.08 -10.94
C LEU A 515 -1.73 -15.66 -9.47
N ASP A 516 -1.66 -14.36 -9.24
CA ASP A 516 -1.35 -13.75 -7.96
C ASP A 516 -2.27 -12.54 -7.69
N GLY A 517 -2.14 -11.94 -6.50
CA GLY A 517 -2.85 -10.73 -6.15
C GLY A 517 -2.50 -9.52 -7.03
N HIS A 518 -1.46 -9.59 -7.86
CA HIS A 518 -1.06 -8.51 -8.75
C HIS A 518 -1.81 -8.54 -10.08
N SER A 519 -2.10 -9.73 -10.62
CA SER A 519 -2.90 -9.93 -11.82
C SER A 519 -4.40 -10.09 -11.54
N ALA A 520 -4.78 -10.49 -10.33
CA ALA A 520 -6.18 -10.64 -9.95
C ALA A 520 -6.97 -9.33 -10.12
N THR A 521 -8.08 -9.42 -10.83
CA THR A 521 -8.97 -8.29 -11.14
C THR A 521 -10.41 -8.77 -11.31
N ARG A 522 -11.33 -7.83 -11.54
CA ARG A 522 -12.76 -8.10 -11.60
C ARG A 522 -13.48 -7.18 -12.56
N VAL A 523 -14.42 -7.75 -13.31
CA VAL A 523 -15.40 -6.99 -14.12
C VAL A 523 -16.80 -7.19 -13.54
N THR A 524 -17.66 -6.17 -13.60
CA THR A 524 -19.03 -6.22 -13.05
C THR A 524 -20.05 -5.71 -14.07
N PHE A 525 -21.12 -6.47 -14.28
CA PHE A 525 -22.28 -6.16 -15.12
C PHE A 525 -23.49 -5.95 -14.23
N LYS A 526 -24.14 -4.79 -14.32
CA LYS A 526 -25.18 -4.37 -13.36
C LYS A 526 -26.59 -4.64 -13.86
N GLY A 527 -27.50 -4.93 -12.92
CA GLY A 527 -28.94 -4.97 -13.19
C GLY A 527 -29.37 -6.09 -14.15
N ILE A 528 -28.77 -7.27 -14.03
CA ILE A 528 -29.05 -8.44 -14.87
C ILE A 528 -30.19 -9.25 -14.25
N GLU A 529 -31.24 -9.48 -15.03
CA GLU A 529 -32.32 -10.40 -14.65
C GLU A 529 -31.87 -11.85 -14.77
N ILE A 530 -32.15 -12.63 -13.72
CA ILE A 530 -31.82 -14.05 -13.62
C ILE A 530 -33.08 -14.82 -13.26
N GLU A 531 -33.27 -15.96 -13.91
CA GLU A 531 -34.24 -16.97 -13.51
C GLU A 531 -33.53 -18.19 -12.90
N LYS A 532 -34.09 -18.73 -11.82
CA LYS A 532 -33.59 -19.99 -11.27
C LYS A 532 -33.65 -21.08 -12.34
N GLY A 533 -32.51 -21.71 -12.63
CA GLY A 533 -32.36 -22.69 -13.70
C GLY A 533 -31.74 -22.13 -14.98
N ASP A 534 -31.46 -20.83 -15.05
CA ASP A 534 -30.67 -20.25 -16.13
C ASP A 534 -29.31 -20.94 -16.25
N VAL A 535 -28.84 -21.10 -17.49
CA VAL A 535 -27.51 -21.67 -17.76
C VAL A 535 -26.51 -20.54 -17.92
N LEU A 536 -25.59 -20.42 -16.98
CA LEU A 536 -24.43 -19.56 -17.11
C LEU A 536 -23.42 -20.20 -18.06
N ARG A 537 -22.89 -19.39 -18.98
CA ARG A 537 -21.81 -19.78 -19.87
C ARG A 537 -20.75 -18.69 -19.91
N LEU A 538 -19.53 -19.05 -19.54
CA LEU A 538 -18.34 -18.22 -19.66
C LEU A 538 -17.42 -18.80 -20.72
N VAL A 539 -17.02 -17.99 -21.70
CA VAL A 539 -16.07 -18.37 -22.75
C VAL A 539 -14.86 -17.48 -22.65
N GLY A 540 -13.67 -18.05 -22.44
CA GLY A 540 -12.40 -17.33 -22.55
C GLY A 540 -11.65 -17.75 -23.80
N ARG A 541 -11.10 -16.77 -24.49
CA ARG A 541 -10.25 -16.93 -25.68
C ARG A 541 -8.84 -16.49 -25.28
N PRO A 542 -7.87 -17.40 -25.28
CA PRO A 542 -6.51 -17.06 -24.92
C PRO A 542 -5.92 -16.13 -25.98
N ASP A 543 -4.91 -15.37 -25.58
CA ASP A 543 -4.09 -14.56 -26.47
C ASP A 543 -2.64 -14.59 -25.97
N GLY A 544 -1.68 -14.79 -26.87
CA GLY A 544 -0.27 -14.92 -26.50
C GLY A 544 -0.01 -15.94 -25.39
N GLY A 545 0.61 -15.49 -24.30
CA GLY A 545 0.87 -16.29 -23.10
C GLY A 545 -0.27 -16.30 -22.07
N GLU A 546 -1.30 -15.46 -22.23
CA GLU A 546 -2.43 -15.40 -21.32
C GLU A 546 -3.47 -16.46 -21.70
N ARG A 547 -3.57 -17.50 -20.86
CA ARG A 547 -4.47 -18.65 -21.10
C ARG A 547 -5.88 -18.44 -20.55
N ALA A 548 -6.42 -17.24 -20.72
CA ALA A 548 -7.72 -16.78 -20.24
C ALA A 548 -8.09 -17.25 -18.82
N PRO A 549 -7.26 -16.96 -17.79
CA PRO A 549 -7.47 -17.47 -16.44
C PRO A 549 -8.70 -16.87 -15.76
N VAL A 550 -9.53 -17.72 -15.14
CA VAL A 550 -10.75 -17.31 -14.40
C VAL A 550 -10.77 -17.94 -13.03
N ASP A 551 -11.16 -17.17 -12.02
CA ASP A 551 -11.33 -17.60 -10.64
C ASP A 551 -12.78 -18.00 -10.36
N TYR A 552 -13.71 -17.03 -10.42
CA TYR A 552 -15.11 -17.26 -10.08
C TYR A 552 -16.08 -16.33 -10.80
N VAL A 553 -17.38 -16.64 -10.70
CA VAL A 553 -18.48 -15.73 -11.06
C VAL A 553 -19.39 -15.54 -9.85
N VAL A 554 -19.74 -14.30 -9.53
CA VAL A 554 -20.58 -13.96 -8.38
C VAL A 554 -21.81 -13.16 -8.77
N PHE A 555 -22.90 -13.39 -8.05
CA PHE A 555 -24.25 -12.93 -8.35
C PHE A 555 -24.82 -12.12 -7.17
N LEU A 556 -24.60 -10.81 -7.16
CA LEU A 556 -24.98 -9.94 -6.04
C LEU A 556 -26.40 -9.40 -6.21
N PRO A 557 -27.38 -9.75 -5.35
CA PRO A 557 -28.76 -9.32 -5.55
C PRO A 557 -28.92 -7.81 -5.33
N THR A 558 -29.59 -7.13 -6.26
CA THR A 558 -29.83 -5.68 -6.17
C THR A 558 -31.04 -5.41 -5.26
N GLY A 559 -30.81 -4.89 -4.05
CA GLY A 559 -31.90 -4.43 -3.15
C GLY A 559 -32.03 -5.14 -1.79
N GLY A 560 -31.05 -5.97 -1.39
CA GLY A 560 -30.92 -6.48 -0.01
C GLY A 560 -29.99 -5.62 0.85
N GLU A 561 -30.02 -5.80 2.18
CA GLU A 561 -28.96 -5.31 3.08
C GLU A 561 -27.59 -5.75 2.54
N ALA A 562 -26.55 -4.91 2.75
CA ALA A 562 -25.18 -5.10 2.27
C ALA A 562 -24.81 -6.57 2.19
N VAL A 563 -24.89 -7.11 0.98
CA VAL A 563 -24.75 -8.54 0.79
C VAL A 563 -23.26 -8.82 0.89
N VAL A 564 -22.90 -9.59 1.91
CA VAL A 564 -21.58 -10.19 2.02
C VAL A 564 -21.34 -11.01 0.75
N ASP A 565 -20.61 -10.44 -0.20
CA ASP A 565 -19.80 -11.19 -1.16
C ASP A 565 -18.55 -11.67 -0.44
#